data_AF-A0A850M2J6-F1
#
_entry.id   AF-A0A850M2J6-F1
#
_cell.length_a   1.000
_cell.length_b   1.000
_cell.length_c   1.000
_cell.angle_alpha   90.00
_cell.angle_beta   90.00
_cell.angle_gamma   90.00
#
_symmetry.space_group_name_H-M   'P 1'
#
loop_
_entity.id
_entity.type
_entity.pdbx_description
1 polymer ?
#
loop_
_entity_poly.entity_id
_entity_poly.type
_entity_poly.pdbx_seq_one_letter_code
_entity_poly.pdbx_strand_id
1 'polypeptide(L)'
;MEFTPKWKWFLKYLAIFFVIPIIGTLAHELGHYLVALIYNQPAGIAYAYTYCVDENGLRSDCMITGDKYFWFIMGGPISTWFVALIGLGFILWKYRSFHSESVKTISNGQTLCTIGAAFSLRFVFNAGGYLFFTTILGNTSEMDETKIANYLGFHPDFLVFGSAIVALVIILVTIYYLPRHQRYVILIAGIIGGTLGYLFWYYWAGPLLLP
;
A
#
# COMPACT_ATOMS: atom_id res chain seq x y z
N MET A 1 -16.06 2.65 -32.14
CA MET A 1 -14.67 2.30 -31.77
C MET A 1 -14.68 0.86 -31.33
N GLU A 2 -14.13 -0.06 -32.12
CA GLU A 2 -13.99 -1.45 -31.72
C GLU A 2 -12.93 -1.56 -30.62
N PHE A 3 -13.36 -1.92 -29.42
CA PHE A 3 -12.47 -2.24 -28.32
C PHE A 3 -11.86 -3.61 -28.61
N THR A 4 -10.76 -3.67 -29.36
CA THR A 4 -9.97 -4.91 -29.43
C THR A 4 -9.19 -5.03 -28.13
N PRO A 5 -9.51 -5.99 -27.24
CA PRO A 5 -8.82 -6.12 -25.97
C PRO A 5 -7.36 -6.43 -26.26
N LYS A 6 -6.45 -5.51 -25.94
CA LYS A 6 -5.02 -5.76 -26.08
C LYS A 6 -4.56 -6.63 -24.92
N TRP A 7 -4.89 -7.93 -25.02
CA TRP A 7 -4.65 -8.95 -24.00
C TRP A 7 -3.20 -8.95 -23.48
N LYS A 8 -2.23 -8.65 -24.35
CA LYS A 8 -0.82 -8.49 -23.96
C LYS A 8 -0.61 -7.43 -22.87
N TRP A 9 -1.31 -6.31 -22.94
CA TRP A 9 -1.22 -5.24 -21.93
C TRP A 9 -1.94 -5.64 -20.65
N PHE A 10 -3.10 -6.27 -20.79
CA PHE A 10 -3.84 -6.79 -19.64
C PHE A 10 -2.99 -7.77 -18.84
N LEU A 11 -2.41 -8.79 -19.48
CA LEU A 11 -1.52 -9.75 -18.82
C LEU A 11 -0.29 -9.10 -18.18
N LYS A 12 0.33 -8.12 -18.86
CA LYS A 12 1.46 -7.35 -18.30
C LYS A 12 1.06 -6.67 -16.99
N TYR A 13 -0.03 -5.89 -17.01
CA TYR A 13 -0.46 -5.16 -15.81
C TYR A 13 -0.99 -6.11 -14.73
N LEU A 14 -1.64 -7.20 -15.11
CA LEU A 14 -2.11 -8.23 -14.18
C LEU A 14 -0.93 -8.82 -13.40
N ALA A 15 0.14 -9.22 -14.09
CA ALA A 15 1.35 -9.74 -13.45
C ALA A 15 2.03 -8.70 -12.54
N ILE A 16 2.07 -7.43 -12.98
CA ILE A 16 2.60 -6.35 -12.15
C ILE A 16 1.77 -6.21 -10.87
N PHE A 17 0.46 -5.99 -10.99
CA PHE A 17 -0.42 -5.76 -9.85
C PHE A 17 -0.58 -7.00 -8.97
N PHE A 18 -0.27 -8.20 -9.46
CA PHE A 18 -0.13 -9.39 -8.63
C PHE A 18 1.05 -9.30 -7.66
N VAL A 19 2.18 -8.73 -8.09
CA VAL A 19 3.39 -8.64 -7.26
C VAL A 19 3.36 -7.41 -6.33
N ILE A 20 2.69 -6.33 -6.72
CA ILE A 20 2.68 -5.07 -5.95
C ILE A 20 2.18 -5.22 -4.51
N PRO A 21 1.10 -5.95 -4.19
CA PRO A 21 0.66 -6.15 -2.80
C PRO A 21 1.75 -6.75 -1.91
N ILE A 22 2.55 -7.68 -2.44
CA ILE A 22 3.68 -8.31 -1.72
C ILE A 22 4.73 -7.24 -1.40
N ILE A 23 5.20 -6.53 -2.43
CA ILE A 23 6.23 -5.49 -2.28
C ILE A 23 5.72 -4.38 -1.35
N GLY A 24 4.48 -3.95 -1.53
CA GLY A 24 3.86 -2.90 -0.72
C GLY A 24 3.73 -3.30 0.75
N THR A 25 3.39 -4.56 1.03
CA THR A 25 3.33 -5.07 2.41
C THR A 25 4.71 -5.06 3.04
N LEU A 26 5.72 -5.62 2.37
CA LEU A 26 7.08 -5.65 2.89
C LEU A 26 7.68 -4.24 3.04
N ALA A 27 7.39 -3.31 2.13
CA ALA A 27 7.84 -1.92 2.23
C ALA A 27 7.16 -1.17 3.40
N HIS A 28 5.92 -1.50 3.70
CA HIS A 28 5.21 -0.97 4.86
C HIS A 28 5.84 -1.49 6.16
N GLU A 29 6.02 -2.81 6.28
CA GLU A 29 6.67 -3.41 7.45
C GLU A 29 8.11 -2.94 7.64
N LEU A 30 8.84 -2.73 6.53
CA LEU A 30 10.17 -2.13 6.57
C LEU A 30 10.14 -0.73 7.20
N GLY A 31 9.05 0.04 7.03
CA GLY A 31 8.87 1.33 7.69
C GLY A 31 8.87 1.22 9.21
N HIS A 32 8.11 0.28 9.77
CA HIS A 32 8.11 0.00 11.21
C HIS A 32 9.48 -0.49 11.70
N TYR A 33 10.09 -1.41 10.95
CA TYR A 33 11.41 -1.96 11.25
C TYR A 33 12.50 -0.88 11.29
N LEU A 34 12.51 0.05 10.33
CA LEU A 34 13.47 1.16 10.31
C LEU A 34 13.33 2.06 11.55
N VAL A 35 12.10 2.30 12.01
CA VAL A 35 11.90 3.08 13.24
C VAL A 35 12.37 2.31 14.47
N ALA A 36 12.13 1.00 14.54
CA ALA A 36 12.67 0.16 15.61
C ALA A 36 14.22 0.22 15.65
N LEU A 37 14.87 0.13 14.49
CA LEU A 37 16.32 0.28 14.38
C LEU A 37 16.82 1.65 14.84
N ILE A 38 16.14 2.74 14.47
CA ILE A 38 16.50 4.11 14.91
C ILE A 38 16.49 4.22 16.44
N TYR A 39 15.59 3.50 17.12
CA TYR A 39 15.51 3.46 18.58
C TYR A 39 16.35 2.37 19.23
N ASN A 40 17.24 1.71 18.48
CA ASN A 40 18.06 0.58 18.94
C ASN A 40 17.24 -0.58 19.51
N GLN A 41 16.02 -0.77 19.02
CA GLN A 41 15.18 -1.91 19.37
C GLN A 41 15.44 -3.06 18.37
N PRO A 42 15.93 -4.22 18.82
CA PRO A 42 16.01 -5.40 17.97
C PRO A 42 14.62 -5.78 17.46
N ALA A 43 14.49 -5.94 16.15
CA ALA A 43 13.22 -6.22 15.48
C ALA A 43 13.40 -7.22 14.33
N GLY A 44 12.31 -7.86 13.94
CA GLY A 44 12.21 -8.74 12.79
C GLY A 44 10.95 -8.41 11.97
N ILE A 45 10.96 -8.81 10.71
CA ILE A 45 9.81 -8.66 9.80
C ILE A 45 9.21 -10.05 9.56
N ALA A 46 7.93 -10.20 9.86
CA ALA A 46 7.11 -11.31 9.42
C ALA A 46 6.28 -10.90 8.20
N TYR A 47 5.60 -11.85 7.56
CA TYR A 47 4.90 -11.60 6.30
C TYR A 47 3.84 -10.48 6.32
N ALA A 48 3.29 -10.15 7.48
CA ALA A 48 2.20 -9.17 7.62
C ALA A 48 2.38 -8.18 8.78
N TYR A 49 3.48 -8.28 9.53
CA TYR A 49 3.71 -7.44 10.70
C TYR A 49 5.20 -7.38 11.04
N THR A 50 5.59 -6.33 11.76
CA THR A 50 6.91 -6.20 12.38
C THR A 50 6.82 -6.58 13.86
N TYR A 51 7.80 -7.33 14.36
CA TYR A 51 7.86 -7.75 15.77
C TYR A 51 9.19 -7.37 16.41
N CYS A 52 9.20 -7.24 17.73
CA CYS A 52 10.43 -6.99 18.48
C CYS A 52 11.03 -8.30 18.99
N VAL A 53 12.33 -8.24 19.26
CA VAL A 53 13.16 -9.36 19.67
C VAL A 53 13.86 -9.04 20.98
N ASP A 54 13.95 -10.03 21.88
CA ASP A 54 14.69 -9.91 23.15
C ASP A 54 16.20 -10.18 22.97
N GLU A 55 16.95 -10.14 24.07
CA GLU A 55 18.39 -10.41 24.10
C GLU A 55 18.78 -11.83 23.64
N ASN A 56 17.83 -12.78 23.67
CA ASN A 56 18.02 -14.17 23.26
C ASN A 56 17.60 -14.43 21.82
N GLY A 57 17.17 -13.40 21.08
CA GLY A 57 16.71 -13.58 19.70
C GLY A 57 15.25 -14.07 19.60
N LEU A 58 14.50 -14.09 20.69
CA LEU A 58 13.10 -14.55 20.73
C LEU A 58 12.13 -13.38 20.59
N ARG A 59 10.97 -13.66 19.99
CA ARG A 59 9.90 -12.66 19.84
C ARG A 59 9.44 -12.20 21.22
N SER A 60 9.43 -10.89 21.42
CA SER A 60 9.06 -10.25 22.67
C SER A 60 8.25 -8.98 22.45
N ASP A 61 7.70 -8.45 23.53
CA ASP A 61 7.01 -7.17 23.49
C ASP A 61 8.01 -6.05 23.17
N CYS A 62 7.61 -5.17 22.26
CA CYS A 62 8.41 -4.00 21.94
C CYS A 62 8.54 -3.10 23.18
N MET A 63 9.77 -2.86 23.64
CA MET A 63 10.03 -1.90 24.72
C MET A 63 9.89 -0.43 24.27
N ILE A 64 9.41 -0.21 23.03
CA ILE A 64 9.12 1.09 22.47
C ILE A 64 7.84 1.62 23.11
N THR A 65 7.99 2.60 24.01
CA THR A 65 6.89 3.20 24.78
C THR A 65 6.82 4.72 24.58
N GLY A 66 5.70 5.32 24.99
CA GLY A 66 5.47 6.76 24.90
C GLY A 66 5.56 7.29 23.46
N ASP A 67 6.23 8.41 23.26
CA ASP A 67 6.35 9.06 21.96
C ASP A 67 7.09 8.22 20.91
N LYS A 68 7.96 7.31 21.34
CA LYS A 68 8.65 6.40 20.42
C LYS A 68 7.68 5.41 19.79
N TYR A 69 6.66 4.99 20.55
CA TYR A 69 5.64 4.06 20.06
C TYR A 69 4.85 4.68 18.92
N PHE A 70 4.52 5.97 19.05
CA PHE A 70 3.86 6.73 17.98
C PHE A 70 4.68 6.71 16.69
N TRP A 71 5.98 7.00 16.76
CA TRP A 71 6.84 6.93 15.58
C TRP A 71 6.93 5.52 15.00
N PHE A 72 6.96 4.50 15.86
CA PHE A 72 6.97 3.12 15.42
C PHE A 72 5.72 2.79 14.60
N ILE A 73 4.51 3.05 15.12
CA ILE A 73 3.25 2.81 14.38
C ILE A 73 3.08 3.72 13.16
N MET A 74 3.70 4.91 13.14
CA MET A 74 3.71 5.80 11.98
C MET A 74 4.65 5.33 10.87
N GLY A 75 5.66 4.51 11.18
CA GLY A 75 6.70 4.09 10.23
C GLY A 75 6.15 3.49 8.94
N GLY A 76 5.23 2.54 9.04
CA GLY A 76 4.59 1.90 7.88
C GLY A 76 3.71 2.84 7.06
N PRO A 77 2.74 3.55 7.67
CA PRO A 77 1.94 4.55 6.97
C PRO A 77 2.78 5.63 6.28
N ILE A 78 3.83 6.15 6.95
CA ILE A 78 4.73 7.16 6.36
C ILE A 78 5.48 6.59 5.16
N SER A 79 6.04 5.38 5.25
CA SER A 79 6.77 4.78 4.11
C SER A 79 5.84 4.56 2.91
N THR A 80 4.59 4.16 3.17
CA THR A 80 3.56 3.97 2.14
C THR A 80 3.19 5.29 1.47
N TRP A 81 2.93 6.34 2.26
CA TRP A 81 2.66 7.68 1.73
C TRP A 81 3.83 8.22 0.93
N PHE A 82 5.06 8.02 1.40
CA PHE A 82 6.26 8.50 0.72
C PHE A 82 6.38 7.93 -0.69
N VAL A 83 6.23 6.60 -0.85
CA VAL A 83 6.28 5.95 -2.17
C VAL A 83 5.13 6.43 -3.07
N ALA A 84 3.91 6.56 -2.51
CA ALA A 84 2.76 7.04 -3.25
C ALA A 84 2.93 8.47 -3.77
N LEU A 85 3.41 9.37 -2.92
CA LEU A 85 3.63 10.77 -3.27
C LEU A 85 4.78 10.96 -4.26
N ILE A 86 5.84 10.17 -4.16
CA ILE A 86 6.90 10.15 -5.18
C ILE A 86 6.34 9.74 -6.54
N GLY A 87 5.57 8.64 -6.58
CA GLY A 87 4.93 8.17 -7.81
C GLY A 87 4.03 9.23 -8.44
N LEU A 88 3.17 9.85 -7.63
CA LEU A 88 2.30 10.94 -8.07
C LEU A 88 3.11 12.16 -8.54
N GLY A 89 4.13 12.57 -7.79
CA GLY A 89 4.99 13.71 -8.11
C GLY A 89 5.66 13.55 -9.48
N PHE A 90 6.18 12.36 -9.80
CA PHE A 90 6.75 12.08 -11.12
C PHE A 90 5.71 12.11 -12.25
N ILE A 91 4.48 11.65 -12.00
CA ILE A 91 3.38 11.75 -12.98
C ILE A 91 3.06 13.21 -13.28
N LEU A 92 2.92 14.03 -12.23
CA LEU A 92 2.63 15.46 -12.37
C LEU A 92 3.77 16.23 -13.04
N TRP A 93 5.02 15.94 -12.66
CA TRP A 93 6.19 16.57 -13.27
C TRP A 93 6.33 16.26 -14.76
N LYS A 94 6.09 15.01 -15.16
CA LYS A 94 6.15 14.58 -16.57
C LYS A 94 4.79 14.59 -17.27
N TYR A 95 3.83 15.41 -16.83
CA TYR A 95 2.44 15.35 -17.33
C TYR A 95 2.32 15.37 -18.87
N ARG A 96 3.13 16.18 -19.56
CA ARG A 96 3.12 16.27 -21.03
C ARG A 96 3.46 14.94 -21.70
N SER A 97 4.34 14.15 -21.08
CA SER A 97 4.73 12.83 -21.58
C SER A 97 3.62 11.80 -21.38
N PHE A 98 2.77 11.96 -20.36
CA PHE A 98 1.65 11.05 -20.09
C PHE A 98 0.40 11.38 -20.92
N HIS A 99 0.17 12.65 -21.21
CA HIS A 99 -1.04 13.13 -21.88
C HIS A 99 -0.95 13.22 -23.41
N SER A 100 0.18 12.87 -24.01
CA SER A 100 0.35 12.92 -25.46
C SER A 100 -0.47 11.81 -26.13
N GLU A 101 -1.48 12.17 -26.94
CA GLU A 101 -2.34 11.23 -27.66
C GLU A 101 -1.57 10.32 -28.64
N SER A 102 -0.36 10.71 -29.02
CA SER A 102 0.54 9.90 -29.85
C SER A 102 1.17 8.70 -29.12
N VAL A 103 1.09 8.66 -27.78
CA VAL A 103 1.69 7.59 -26.98
C VAL A 103 0.80 6.35 -27.03
N LYS A 104 1.16 5.42 -27.92
CA LYS A 104 0.46 4.13 -28.05
C LYS A 104 0.56 3.27 -26.79
N THR A 105 1.67 3.37 -26.04
CA THR A 105 1.98 2.56 -24.86
C THR A 105 2.69 3.33 -23.78
N ILE A 106 2.27 3.13 -22.53
CA ILE A 106 2.95 3.64 -21.34
C ILE A 106 4.36 3.04 -21.25
N SER A 107 5.36 3.89 -21.01
CA SER A 107 6.74 3.46 -20.86
C SER A 107 6.97 2.73 -19.52
N ASN A 108 8.09 2.02 -19.38
CA ASN A 108 8.40 1.35 -18.11
C ASN A 108 8.53 2.35 -16.96
N GLY A 109 9.12 3.54 -17.19
CA GLY A 109 9.20 4.59 -16.18
C GLY A 109 7.83 5.11 -15.76
N GLN A 110 6.93 5.33 -16.71
CA GLN A 110 5.56 5.73 -16.42
C GLN A 110 4.77 4.65 -15.67
N THR A 111 5.04 3.37 -15.99
CA THR A 111 4.47 2.22 -15.28
C THR A 111 4.95 2.20 -13.82
N LEU A 112 6.25 2.41 -13.57
CA LEU A 112 6.81 2.51 -12.21
C LEU A 112 6.19 3.66 -11.41
N CYS A 113 5.97 4.82 -12.01
CA CYS A 113 5.34 5.95 -11.32
C CYS A 113 3.87 5.65 -10.98
N THR A 114 3.15 4.97 -11.89
CA THR A 114 1.76 4.53 -11.68
C THR A 114 1.68 3.51 -10.54
N ILE A 115 2.60 2.54 -10.53
CA ILE A 115 2.75 1.59 -9.43
C ILE A 115 3.03 2.31 -8.12
N GLY A 116 3.98 3.26 -8.12
CA GLY A 116 4.32 4.05 -6.93
C GLY A 116 3.08 4.72 -6.35
N ALA A 117 2.34 5.49 -7.16
CA ALA A 117 1.09 6.12 -6.74
C ALA A 117 0.03 5.10 -6.25
N ALA A 118 -0.01 3.91 -6.85
CA ALA A 118 -0.91 2.83 -6.46
C ALA A 118 -0.67 2.28 -5.05
N PHE A 119 0.48 2.55 -4.41
CA PHE A 119 0.70 2.17 -3.00
C PHE A 119 -0.31 2.82 -2.05
N SER A 120 -0.86 3.98 -2.42
CA SER A 120 -1.94 4.62 -1.66
C SER A 120 -3.20 3.76 -1.55
N LEU A 121 -3.44 2.80 -2.47
CA LEU A 121 -4.57 1.87 -2.39
C LEU A 121 -4.57 1.04 -1.10
N ARG A 122 -3.44 0.91 -0.39
CA ARG A 122 -3.39 0.27 0.93
C ARG A 122 -4.37 0.93 1.90
N PHE A 123 -4.45 2.26 1.94
CA PHE A 123 -5.37 2.97 2.84
C PHE A 123 -6.84 2.70 2.51
N VAL A 124 -7.16 2.54 1.22
CA VAL A 124 -8.52 2.17 0.76
C VAL A 124 -8.84 0.72 1.16
N PHE A 125 -7.90 -0.20 0.94
CA PHE A 125 -8.02 -1.59 1.38
C PHE A 125 -8.19 -1.68 2.90
N ASN A 126 -7.38 -0.91 3.64
CA ASN A 126 -7.40 -0.81 5.08
C ASN A 126 -8.76 -0.33 5.60
N ALA A 127 -9.33 0.72 5.01
CA ALA A 127 -10.67 1.18 5.37
C ALA A 127 -11.77 0.15 5.08
N GLY A 128 -11.66 -0.59 3.98
CA GLY A 128 -12.57 -1.70 3.68
C GLY A 128 -12.49 -2.83 4.72
N GLY A 129 -11.26 -3.21 5.09
CA GLY A 129 -11.01 -4.18 6.17
C GLY A 129 -11.54 -3.69 7.51
N TYR A 130 -11.27 -2.43 7.87
CA TYR A 130 -11.78 -1.80 9.09
C TYR A 130 -13.31 -1.88 9.17
N LEU A 131 -14.02 -1.48 8.10
CA LEU A 131 -15.48 -1.55 8.05
C LEU A 131 -15.96 -3.00 8.23
N PHE A 132 -15.34 -3.96 7.53
CA PHE A 132 -15.68 -5.37 7.64
C PHE A 132 -15.52 -5.89 9.07
N PHE A 133 -14.37 -5.66 9.71
CA PHE A 133 -14.11 -6.17 11.07
C PHE A 133 -14.99 -5.49 12.13
N THR A 134 -15.23 -4.19 12.02
CA THR A 134 -15.98 -3.44 13.04
C THR A 134 -17.49 -3.58 12.90
N THR A 135 -18.04 -3.48 11.69
CA THR A 135 -19.49 -3.48 11.50
C THR A 135 -20.08 -4.87 11.30
N ILE A 136 -19.35 -5.77 10.63
CA ILE A 136 -19.86 -7.12 10.32
C ILE A 136 -19.46 -8.11 11.41
N LEU A 137 -18.21 -8.05 11.88
CA LEU A 137 -17.71 -8.99 12.90
C LEU A 137 -17.81 -8.45 14.34
N GLY A 138 -18.09 -7.16 14.53
CA GLY A 138 -18.19 -6.53 15.85
C GLY A 138 -16.87 -6.43 16.61
N ASN A 139 -15.73 -6.63 15.93
CA ASN A 139 -14.41 -6.66 16.55
C ASN A 139 -13.70 -5.32 16.41
N THR A 140 -12.86 -4.99 17.40
CA THR A 140 -11.95 -3.86 17.31
C THR A 140 -10.83 -4.17 16.33
N SER A 141 -10.52 -3.23 15.44
CA SER A 141 -9.42 -3.35 14.49
C SER A 141 -8.12 -2.81 15.09
N GLU A 142 -7.04 -3.58 15.02
CA GLU A 142 -5.69 -3.20 15.49
C GLU A 142 -4.77 -2.65 14.38
N MET A 143 -5.37 -2.02 13.37
CA MET A 143 -4.64 -1.44 12.25
C MET A 143 -3.84 -0.20 12.67
N ASP A 144 -2.81 0.16 11.91
CA ASP A 144 -1.95 1.29 12.28
C ASP A 144 -2.74 2.60 12.34
N GLU A 145 -3.69 2.82 11.43
CA GLU A 145 -4.54 4.02 11.47
C GLU A 145 -5.42 4.08 12.73
N THR A 146 -5.91 2.95 13.25
CA THR A 146 -6.71 2.95 14.48
C THR A 146 -5.83 3.19 15.70
N LYS A 147 -4.63 2.59 15.74
CA LYS A 147 -3.61 2.83 16.78
C LYS A 147 -3.17 4.30 16.82
N ILE A 148 -2.89 4.89 15.65
CA ILE A 148 -2.50 6.30 15.54
C ILE A 148 -3.64 7.22 15.99
N ALA A 149 -4.88 6.96 15.55
CA ALA A 149 -6.03 7.76 15.95
C ALA A 149 -6.22 7.73 17.48
N ASN A 150 -6.17 6.54 18.09
CA ASN A 150 -6.29 6.36 19.52
C ASN A 150 -5.17 7.08 20.30
N TYR A 151 -3.93 7.01 19.81
CA TYR A 151 -2.80 7.72 20.43
C TYR A 151 -3.01 9.25 20.41
N LEU A 152 -3.56 9.78 19.32
CA LEU A 152 -3.84 11.22 19.17
C LEU A 152 -5.16 11.67 19.84
N GLY A 153 -5.93 10.75 20.43
CA GLY A 153 -7.24 11.04 21.00
C GLY A 153 -8.33 11.32 19.96
N PHE A 154 -8.14 10.91 18.71
CA PHE A 154 -9.16 11.00 17.65
C PHE A 154 -10.00 9.73 17.57
N HIS A 155 -11.22 9.86 17.05
CA HIS A 155 -12.04 8.70 16.71
C HIS A 155 -11.38 7.92 15.55
N PRO A 156 -11.27 6.57 15.62
CA PRO A 156 -10.61 5.77 14.58
C PRO A 156 -11.13 6.01 13.17
N ASP A 157 -12.45 6.18 13.01
CA ASP A 157 -13.09 6.51 11.73
C ASP A 157 -12.45 7.72 11.03
N PHE A 158 -12.07 8.75 11.79
CA PHE A 158 -11.53 9.98 11.21
C PHE A 158 -10.24 9.70 10.42
N LEU A 159 -9.31 8.95 11.01
CA LEU A 159 -8.03 8.69 10.36
C LEU A 159 -8.14 7.58 9.31
N VAL A 160 -8.92 6.54 9.58
CA VAL A 160 -9.14 5.43 8.63
C VAL A 160 -9.81 5.94 7.35
N PHE A 161 -10.95 6.63 7.46
CA PHE A 161 -11.65 7.12 6.27
C PHE A 161 -10.99 8.37 5.68
N GLY A 162 -10.40 9.24 6.51
CA GLY A 162 -9.65 10.40 6.02
C GLY A 162 -8.48 10.00 5.14
N SER A 163 -7.66 9.03 5.57
CA SER A 163 -6.55 8.50 4.77
C SER A 163 -7.02 7.80 3.49
N ALA A 164 -8.12 7.03 3.56
CA ALA A 164 -8.72 6.39 2.40
C ALA A 164 -9.25 7.41 1.36
N ILE A 165 -9.86 8.51 1.79
CA ILE A 165 -10.32 9.59 0.89
C ILE A 165 -9.13 10.23 0.17
N VAL A 166 -8.06 10.56 0.90
CA VAL A 166 -6.84 11.12 0.30
C VAL A 166 -6.24 10.14 -0.71
N ALA A 167 -6.17 8.85 -0.37
CA ALA A 167 -5.70 7.82 -1.27
C ALA A 167 -6.57 7.70 -2.54
N LEU A 168 -7.90 7.72 -2.41
CA LEU A 168 -8.81 7.73 -3.56
C LEU A 168 -8.55 8.93 -4.48
N VAL A 169 -8.32 10.12 -3.92
CA VAL A 169 -7.97 11.31 -4.71
C VAL A 169 -6.67 11.09 -5.48
N ILE A 170 -5.61 10.55 -4.86
CA ILE A 170 -4.34 10.23 -5.54
C ILE A 170 -4.58 9.26 -6.71
N ILE A 171 -5.39 8.22 -6.51
CA ILE A 171 -5.68 7.23 -7.54
C ILE A 171 -6.51 7.82 -8.69
N LEU A 172 -7.53 8.63 -8.38
CA LEU A 172 -8.32 9.31 -9.40
C LEU A 172 -7.46 10.26 -10.24
N VAL A 173 -6.58 11.03 -9.59
CA VAL A 173 -5.61 11.90 -10.28
C VAL A 173 -4.67 11.06 -11.15
N THR A 174 -4.11 9.97 -10.61
CA THR A 174 -3.24 9.05 -11.35
C THR A 174 -3.92 8.51 -12.62
N ILE A 175 -5.15 8.01 -12.49
CA ILE A 175 -5.94 7.49 -13.63
C ILE A 175 -6.27 8.59 -14.64
N TYR A 176 -6.57 9.80 -14.17
CA TYR A 176 -6.85 10.94 -15.03
C TYR A 176 -5.66 11.27 -15.96
N TYR A 177 -4.42 11.11 -15.49
CA TYR A 177 -3.23 11.33 -16.30
C TYR A 177 -2.85 10.17 -17.22
N LEU A 178 -3.38 8.96 -17.01
CA LEU A 178 -3.11 7.82 -17.88
C LEU A 178 -3.79 7.97 -19.27
N PRO A 179 -3.21 7.39 -20.33
CA PRO A 179 -3.83 7.37 -21.66
C PRO A 179 -5.21 6.71 -21.65
N ARG A 180 -6.22 7.37 -22.23
CA ARG A 180 -7.64 6.97 -22.16
C ARG A 180 -7.89 5.52 -22.54
N HIS A 181 -7.21 5.01 -23.56
CA HIS A 181 -7.34 3.63 -24.05
C HIS A 181 -6.75 2.57 -23.11
N GLN A 182 -5.88 2.95 -22.16
CA GLN A 182 -5.27 2.01 -21.21
C GLN A 182 -5.90 2.06 -19.81
N ARG A 183 -6.64 3.12 -19.46
CA ARG A 183 -7.23 3.31 -18.12
C ARG A 183 -8.01 2.09 -17.65
N TYR A 184 -8.94 1.60 -18.47
CA TYR A 184 -9.77 0.44 -18.13
C TYR A 184 -8.95 -0.83 -17.97
N VAL A 185 -7.97 -1.06 -18.84
CA VAL A 185 -7.09 -2.24 -18.77
C VAL A 185 -6.29 -2.23 -17.46
N ILE A 186 -5.71 -1.08 -17.10
CA ILE A 186 -4.93 -0.90 -15.87
C ILE A 186 -5.82 -1.04 -14.64
N LEU A 187 -7.02 -0.45 -14.66
CA LEU A 187 -7.95 -0.52 -13.53
C LEU A 187 -8.42 -1.96 -13.28
N ILE A 188 -8.88 -2.67 -14.32
CA ILE A 188 -9.35 -4.06 -14.19
C ILE A 188 -8.19 -4.97 -13.79
N ALA A 189 -7.02 -4.82 -14.42
CA ALA A 189 -5.83 -5.57 -14.04
C ALA A 189 -5.37 -5.26 -12.60
N GLY A 190 -5.51 -4.02 -12.15
CA GLY A 190 -5.21 -3.59 -10.79
C GLY A 190 -6.11 -4.24 -9.76
N ILE A 191 -7.42 -4.26 -10.00
CA ILE A 191 -8.39 -4.90 -9.11
C ILE A 191 -8.14 -6.41 -9.05
N ILE A 192 -8.08 -7.08 -10.21
CA ILE A 192 -7.93 -8.55 -10.25
C ILE A 192 -6.54 -8.96 -9.75
N GLY A 193 -5.49 -8.35 -10.29
CA GLY A 193 -4.10 -8.65 -9.94
C GLY A 193 -3.82 -8.33 -8.47
N GLY A 194 -4.23 -7.15 -7.99
CA GLY A 194 -4.04 -6.75 -6.60
C GLY A 194 -4.73 -7.68 -5.61
N THR A 195 -5.98 -8.08 -5.92
CA THR A 195 -6.72 -9.03 -5.07
C THR A 195 -6.04 -10.41 -5.06
N LEU A 196 -5.72 -10.96 -6.23
CA LEU A 196 -5.06 -12.26 -6.32
C LEU A 196 -3.68 -12.25 -5.65
N GLY A 197 -2.91 -11.18 -5.84
CA GLY A 197 -1.60 -10.99 -5.23
C GLY A 197 -1.66 -10.92 -3.71
N TYR A 198 -2.63 -10.16 -3.17
CA TYR A 198 -2.87 -10.10 -1.74
C TYR A 198 -3.25 -11.47 -1.17
N LEU A 199 -4.22 -12.16 -1.77
CA LEU A 199 -4.67 -13.48 -1.30
C LEU A 199 -3.52 -14.50 -1.35
N PHE A 200 -2.76 -14.49 -2.43
CA PHE A 200 -1.59 -15.34 -2.60
C PHE A 200 -0.53 -15.09 -1.52
N TRP A 201 -0.23 -13.83 -1.22
CA TRP A 201 0.72 -13.46 -0.18
C TRP A 201 0.22 -13.89 1.19
N TYR A 202 -0.99 -13.48 1.56
CA TYR A 202 -1.48 -13.62 2.92
C TYR A 202 -1.75 -15.07 3.31
N TYR A 203 -2.31 -15.87 2.40
CA TYR A 203 -2.72 -17.25 2.71
C TYR A 203 -1.69 -18.32 2.34
N TRP A 204 -0.66 -17.99 1.54
CA TRP A 204 0.28 -19.00 1.07
C TRP A 204 1.74 -18.57 1.12
N ALA A 205 2.17 -17.63 0.29
CA ALA A 205 3.60 -17.33 0.12
C ALA A 205 4.20 -16.64 1.34
N GLY A 206 3.46 -15.71 1.96
CA GLY A 206 3.89 -14.97 3.14
C GLY A 206 4.22 -15.88 4.32
N PRO A 207 3.24 -16.65 4.84
CA PRO A 207 3.48 -17.56 5.96
C PRO A 207 4.57 -18.61 5.70
N LEU A 208 4.79 -19.00 4.44
CA LEU A 208 5.83 -19.95 4.07
C LEU A 208 7.23 -19.33 4.05
N LEU A 209 7.35 -18.10 3.54
CA LEU A 209 8.64 -17.42 3.35
C LEU A 209 9.10 -16.62 4.58
N LEU A 210 8.16 -16.05 5.33
CA LEU A 210 8.40 -15.16 6.47
C LEU A 210 7.41 -15.47 7.61
N PRO A 211 7.58 -16.61 8.31
CA PRO A 211 6.69 -17.02 9.40
C PRO A 211 6.70 -16.07 10.59
#